data_AF-A0A7S0P840-F1
#
_entry.id   AF-A0A7S0P840-F1
#
_cell.length_a   1.000
_cell.length_b   1.000
_cell.length_c   1.000
_cell.angle_alpha   90.00
_cell.angle_beta   90.00
_cell.angle_gamma   90.00
#
_symmetry.space_group_name_H-M   'P 1'
#
loop_
_entity.id
_entity.type
_entity.pdbx_description
1 polymer ?
#
loop_
_entity_poly.entity_id
_entity_poly.type
_entity_poly.pdbx_seq_one_letter_code
_entity_poly.pdbx_strand_id
1 'polypeptide(L)'
;MKFALALALFASSAAAFAPQPRTATVAPSALRSTEEVTPEEEGPPVITYPTINGWTADPSKFCAGLPGALAPVGEFDPLGLSKDLSLQEIKRYREAEVTHGRVSMMACVGYLVAEPFHPLFGGQITGPANSHLGQVQEIAPFFFAFLVTAIATAELGRSIIGWEKPTDALVKNQEVEGKTWLSKLNDNYYPGDIGFDPLGLKPSDPAEYAEMQTKELQHGRLAMLGAMGMIAQEQVTGATLF
;
A
#
# COMPACT_ATOMS: atom_id res chain seq x y z
N MET A 1 -5.45 57.24 -0.57
CA MET A 1 -5.75 58.14 0.57
C MET A 1 -6.91 57.56 1.34
N LYS A 2 -6.74 57.47 2.67
CA LYS A 2 -7.74 57.31 3.75
C LYS A 2 -8.36 55.92 3.99
N PHE A 3 -7.84 55.32 5.07
CA PHE A 3 -8.32 54.22 5.88
C PHE A 3 -9.70 54.49 6.50
N ALA A 4 -10.48 53.42 6.68
CA ALA A 4 -11.60 53.38 7.62
C ALA A 4 -11.45 52.15 8.53
N LEU A 5 -11.69 52.41 9.80
CA LEU A 5 -11.38 51.67 11.02
C LEU A 5 -12.63 50.87 11.45
N ALA A 6 -12.49 49.63 11.91
CA ALA A 6 -13.49 49.00 12.79
C ALA A 6 -12.83 47.91 13.66
N LEU A 7 -12.65 48.29 14.92
CA LEU A 7 -12.13 47.52 16.04
C LEU A 7 -13.33 46.84 16.74
N ALA A 8 -13.30 45.53 16.96
CA ALA A 8 -14.28 44.83 17.80
C ALA A 8 -13.59 44.03 18.89
N LEU A 9 -13.85 44.50 20.11
CA LEU A 9 -13.38 44.09 21.43
C LEU A 9 -13.44 42.58 21.73
N PHE A 10 -12.31 42.04 22.21
CA PHE A 10 -12.28 40.85 23.06
C PHE A 10 -12.68 41.26 24.49
N ALA A 11 -13.81 40.74 24.98
CA ALA A 11 -14.21 40.87 26.38
C ALA A 11 -14.03 39.52 27.09
N SER A 12 -13.12 39.56 28.06
CA SER A 12 -12.84 38.57 29.09
C SER A 12 -14.07 38.20 29.92
N SER A 13 -14.21 36.92 30.28
CA SER A 13 -14.86 36.54 31.54
C SER A 13 -14.28 35.22 32.05
N ALA A 14 -13.49 35.33 33.11
CA ALA A 14 -13.08 34.24 33.96
C ALA A 14 -14.11 34.08 35.10
N ALA A 15 -14.68 32.89 35.23
CA ALA A 15 -15.36 32.42 36.45
C ALA A 15 -15.12 30.91 36.52
N ALA A 16 -14.09 30.46 37.23
CA ALA A 16 -14.09 30.22 38.68
C ALA A 16 -14.97 29.02 39.07
N PHE A 17 -14.29 27.86 39.14
CA PHE A 17 -14.44 26.77 40.10
C PHE A 17 -15.52 26.96 41.20
N ALA A 18 -16.55 26.12 41.18
CA ALA A 18 -17.45 25.90 42.31
C ALA A 18 -17.80 24.40 42.42
N PRO A 19 -17.73 23.79 43.62
CA PRO A 19 -18.04 22.38 43.83
C PRO A 19 -19.55 22.15 43.92
N GLN A 20 -20.06 21.10 43.29
CA GLN A 20 -21.46 20.67 43.39
C GLN A 20 -21.66 19.76 44.63
N PRO A 21 -22.72 19.96 45.43
CA PRO A 21 -23.02 19.08 46.56
C PRO A 21 -23.59 17.73 46.07
N ARG A 22 -23.04 16.61 46.57
CA ARG A 22 -23.60 15.27 46.38
C ARG A 22 -24.85 15.11 47.23
N THR A 23 -26.01 15.06 46.60
CA THR A 23 -27.25 14.60 47.22
C THR A 23 -27.24 13.07 47.22
N ALA A 24 -27.15 12.46 48.39
CA ALA A 24 -27.30 11.02 48.57
C ALA A 24 -28.79 10.65 48.52
N THR A 25 -29.23 9.98 47.46
CA THR A 25 -30.53 9.31 47.41
C THR A 25 -30.35 7.84 47.79
N VAL A 26 -30.83 7.49 48.97
CA VAL A 26 -30.98 6.11 49.45
C VAL A 26 -32.17 5.47 48.72
N ALA A 27 -31.93 4.40 47.96
CA ALA A 27 -32.99 3.57 47.39
C ALA A 27 -33.26 2.35 48.30
N PRO A 28 -34.52 1.93 48.49
CA PRO A 28 -34.84 0.81 49.36
C PRO A 28 -34.55 -0.53 48.69
N SER A 29 -34.03 -1.45 49.49
CA SER A 29 -33.79 -2.86 49.18
C SER A 29 -35.10 -3.59 48.88
N ALA A 30 -35.25 -4.10 47.65
CA ALA A 30 -36.23 -5.11 47.29
C ALA A 30 -35.50 -6.31 46.68
N LEU A 31 -35.57 -7.42 47.40
CA LEU A 31 -34.88 -8.68 47.18
C LEU A 31 -35.50 -9.38 45.95
N ARG A 32 -34.98 -9.09 44.76
CA ARG A 32 -35.24 -9.85 43.53
C ARG A 32 -34.02 -10.72 43.28
N SER A 33 -34.20 -12.03 43.33
CA SER A 33 -33.18 -13.03 43.02
C SER A 33 -32.58 -12.75 41.63
N THR A 34 -31.40 -12.17 41.62
CA THR A 34 -30.53 -12.10 40.45
C THR A 34 -29.96 -13.49 40.26
N GLU A 35 -30.32 -14.14 39.16
CA GLU A 35 -29.40 -15.12 38.57
C GLU A 35 -28.09 -14.38 38.33
N GLU A 36 -27.03 -14.92 38.90
CA GLU A 36 -25.68 -14.40 38.79
C GLU A 36 -25.24 -14.61 37.34
N VAL A 37 -25.51 -13.62 36.49
CA VAL A 37 -24.89 -13.52 35.17
C VAL A 37 -23.41 -13.29 35.44
N THR A 38 -22.63 -14.35 35.34
CA THR A 38 -21.18 -14.26 35.18
C THR A 38 -20.90 -13.20 34.12
N PRO A 39 -20.06 -12.19 34.39
CA PRO A 39 -19.62 -11.29 33.34
C PRO A 39 -19.01 -12.17 32.27
N GLU A 40 -19.60 -12.20 31.07
CA GLU A 40 -18.86 -12.65 29.91
C GLU A 40 -17.63 -11.74 29.87
N GLU A 41 -16.44 -12.33 29.99
CA GLU A 41 -15.24 -11.61 29.58
C GLU A 41 -15.49 -11.21 28.13
N GLU A 42 -15.79 -9.93 27.91
CA GLU A 42 -15.73 -9.35 26.58
C GLU A 42 -14.30 -9.61 26.13
N GLY A 43 -14.15 -10.65 25.29
CA GLY A 43 -12.92 -10.88 24.57
C GLY A 43 -12.50 -9.57 23.90
N PRO A 44 -11.20 -9.37 23.65
CA PRO A 44 -10.72 -8.15 23.00
C PRO A 44 -11.62 -7.85 21.80
N PRO A 45 -12.02 -6.58 21.59
CA PRO A 45 -13.03 -6.23 20.59
C PRO A 45 -12.68 -6.92 19.28
N VAL A 46 -13.57 -7.79 18.80
CA VAL A 46 -13.34 -8.54 17.56
C VAL A 46 -13.32 -7.50 16.44
N ILE A 47 -12.12 -7.05 16.06
CA ILE A 47 -11.93 -6.12 14.96
C ILE A 47 -12.38 -6.85 13.70
N THR A 48 -13.57 -6.52 13.20
CA THR A 48 -14.09 -7.08 11.97
C THR A 48 -13.49 -6.34 10.77
N TYR A 49 -12.76 -7.06 9.93
CA TYR A 49 -12.20 -6.50 8.71
C TYR A 49 -13.15 -6.69 7.52
N PRO A 50 -13.19 -5.75 6.56
CA PRO A 50 -13.98 -5.93 5.36
C PRO A 50 -13.45 -7.11 4.53
N THR A 51 -14.37 -7.89 3.94
CA THR A 51 -14.01 -8.93 2.97
C THR A 51 -13.85 -8.30 1.60
N ILE A 52 -12.66 -8.41 1.00
CA ILE A 52 -12.31 -7.77 -0.28
C ILE A 52 -11.78 -8.85 -1.23
N ASN A 53 -12.41 -9.00 -2.40
CA ASN A 53 -12.09 -10.08 -3.36
C ASN A 53 -12.05 -11.48 -2.69
N GLY A 54 -12.92 -11.70 -1.70
CA GLY A 54 -12.99 -12.95 -0.92
C GLY A 54 -11.84 -13.20 0.06
N TRP A 55 -10.95 -12.23 0.25
CA TRP A 55 -9.98 -12.22 1.35
C TRP A 55 -10.55 -11.40 2.53
N THR A 56 -10.49 -11.98 3.73
CA THR A 56 -10.73 -11.28 4.99
C THR A 56 -9.43 -11.29 5.76
N ALA A 57 -8.99 -10.12 6.23
CA ALA A 57 -7.74 -10.01 6.98
C ALA A 57 -7.81 -10.82 8.28
N ASP A 58 -6.81 -11.67 8.50
CA ASP A 58 -6.68 -12.48 9.71
C ASP A 58 -5.30 -12.25 10.33
N PRO A 59 -5.18 -11.38 11.36
CA PRO A 59 -3.90 -11.06 11.99
C PRO A 59 -3.16 -12.26 12.58
N SER A 60 -3.85 -13.39 12.83
CA SER A 60 -3.22 -14.60 13.36
C SER A 60 -2.42 -15.37 12.31
N LYS A 61 -2.71 -15.14 11.02
CA LYS A 61 -2.04 -15.80 9.89
C LYS A 61 -0.89 -14.97 9.34
N PHE A 62 0.09 -15.63 8.74
CA PHE A 62 1.19 -14.98 8.05
C PHE A 62 0.69 -13.94 7.03
N CYS A 63 1.27 -12.74 7.05
CA CYS A 63 0.86 -11.61 6.21
C CYS A 63 -0.66 -11.37 6.17
N ALA A 64 -1.33 -11.51 7.32
CA ALA A 64 -2.79 -11.36 7.45
C ALA A 64 -3.63 -12.29 6.55
N GLY A 65 -3.08 -13.45 6.16
CA GLY A 65 -3.75 -14.42 5.29
C GLY A 65 -3.73 -14.07 3.80
N LEU A 66 -2.88 -13.14 3.37
CA LEU A 66 -2.70 -12.81 1.96
C LEU A 66 -2.05 -13.98 1.18
N PRO A 67 -2.47 -14.24 -0.07
CA PRO A 67 -1.94 -15.33 -0.88
C PRO A 67 -0.47 -15.11 -1.28
N GLY A 68 0.20 -16.12 -1.85
CA GLY A 68 1.56 -15.96 -2.38
C GLY A 68 2.65 -16.80 -1.70
N ALA A 69 2.36 -17.45 -0.58
CA ALA A 69 3.21 -18.51 -0.04
C ALA A 69 2.94 -19.81 -0.84
N LEU A 70 4.00 -20.46 -1.33
CA LEU A 70 3.91 -21.70 -2.09
C LEU A 70 5.01 -22.67 -1.62
N ALA A 71 4.68 -23.96 -1.54
CA ALA A 71 5.69 -25.00 -1.28
C ALA A 71 6.71 -25.07 -2.45
N PRO A 72 8.00 -25.35 -2.20
CA PRO A 72 8.61 -25.75 -0.92
C PRO A 72 9.05 -24.59 -0.01
N VAL A 73 9.04 -23.34 -0.50
CA VAL A 73 9.56 -22.18 0.25
C VAL A 73 8.64 -21.78 1.41
N GLY A 74 7.32 -21.90 1.23
CA GLY A 74 6.34 -21.59 2.26
C GLY A 74 6.34 -20.12 2.68
N GLU A 75 6.22 -19.88 3.98
CA GLU A 75 6.20 -18.55 4.60
C GLU A 75 7.63 -18.08 4.87
N PHE A 76 8.15 -17.21 4.01
CA PHE A 76 9.54 -16.73 4.09
C PHE A 76 9.62 -15.33 4.70
N ASP A 77 9.99 -15.25 5.97
CA ASP A 77 10.36 -14.02 6.67
C ASP A 77 11.43 -14.29 7.75
N PRO A 78 12.69 -14.56 7.35
CA PRO A 78 13.75 -14.90 8.30
C PRO A 78 14.13 -13.73 9.21
N LEU A 79 13.95 -12.50 8.76
CA LEU A 79 14.28 -11.28 9.50
C LEU A 79 13.12 -10.80 10.39
N GLY A 80 11.94 -11.43 10.30
CA GLY A 80 10.78 -11.05 11.08
C GLY A 80 10.24 -9.66 10.75
N LEU A 81 10.40 -9.20 9.50
CA LEU A 81 9.96 -7.88 9.08
C LEU A 81 8.44 -7.74 9.11
N SER A 82 7.70 -8.85 9.04
CA SER A 82 6.24 -8.87 9.10
C SER A 82 5.67 -9.14 10.50
N LYS A 83 6.52 -9.37 11.49
CA LYS A 83 6.10 -9.66 12.88
C LYS A 83 5.65 -8.38 13.57
N ASP A 84 4.59 -8.50 14.38
CA ASP A 84 4.02 -7.41 15.21
C ASP A 84 3.67 -6.14 14.43
N LEU A 85 3.45 -6.26 13.11
CA LEU A 85 3.03 -5.15 12.27
C LEU A 85 1.52 -4.98 12.28
N SER A 86 1.10 -3.72 12.14
CA SER A 86 -0.29 -3.40 11.89
C SER A 86 -0.75 -3.97 10.54
N LEU A 87 -2.03 -4.31 10.41
CA LEU A 87 -2.61 -4.78 9.15
C LEU A 87 -2.30 -3.82 7.99
N GLN A 88 -2.29 -2.52 8.27
CA GLN A 88 -2.02 -1.50 7.25
C GLN A 88 -0.58 -1.52 6.75
N GLU A 89 0.39 -1.81 7.62
CA GLU A 89 1.78 -1.97 7.20
C GLU A 89 1.98 -3.24 6.38
N ILE A 90 1.31 -4.34 6.75
CA ILE A 90 1.30 -5.58 5.95
C ILE A 90 0.71 -5.32 4.56
N LYS A 91 -0.43 -4.63 4.47
CA LYS A 91 -1.04 -4.22 3.19
C LYS A 91 -0.08 -3.38 2.35
N ARG A 92 0.63 -2.43 2.97
CA ARG A 92 1.62 -1.58 2.29
C ARG A 92 2.82 -2.38 1.78
N TYR A 93 3.32 -3.33 2.55
CA TYR A 93 4.41 -4.21 2.11
C TYR A 93 3.98 -5.09 0.94
N ARG A 94 2.74 -5.60 0.96
CA ARG A 94 2.21 -6.35 -0.18
C ARG A 94 2.06 -5.48 -1.43
N GLU A 95 1.52 -4.27 -1.29
CA GLU A 95 1.44 -3.30 -2.39
C GLU A 95 2.83 -2.98 -2.96
N ALA A 96 3.84 -2.80 -2.11
CA ALA A 96 5.21 -2.60 -2.53
C ALA A 96 5.77 -3.82 -3.28
N GLU A 97 5.56 -5.03 -2.76
CA GLU A 97 5.99 -6.28 -3.41
C GLU A 97 5.37 -6.44 -4.82
N VAL A 98 4.06 -6.22 -4.95
CA VAL A 98 3.35 -6.35 -6.24
C VAL A 98 3.85 -5.31 -7.24
N THR A 99 4.01 -4.06 -6.82
CA THR A 99 4.50 -2.99 -7.72
C THR A 99 5.94 -3.23 -8.18
N HIS A 100 6.84 -3.63 -7.29
CA HIS A 100 8.21 -4.00 -7.66
C HIS A 100 8.23 -5.22 -8.59
N GLY A 101 7.39 -6.22 -8.32
CA GLY A 101 7.23 -7.39 -9.17
C GLY A 101 6.80 -7.02 -10.60
N ARG A 102 5.75 -6.19 -10.74
CA ARG A 102 5.25 -5.72 -12.05
C ARG A 102 6.30 -4.95 -12.84
N VAL A 103 6.97 -3.99 -12.20
CA VAL A 103 8.03 -3.19 -12.84
C VAL A 103 9.20 -4.09 -13.25
N SER A 104 9.57 -5.06 -12.42
CA SER A 104 10.68 -5.98 -12.73
C SER A 104 10.33 -6.95 -13.86
N MET A 105 9.09 -7.44 -13.94
CA MET A 105 8.63 -8.24 -15.08
C MET A 105 8.75 -7.46 -16.39
N MET A 106 8.34 -6.19 -16.40
CA MET A 106 8.49 -5.32 -17.56
C MET A 106 9.96 -5.02 -17.88
N ALA A 107 10.80 -4.83 -16.86
CA ALA A 107 12.24 -4.63 -17.04
C ALA A 107 12.87 -5.85 -17.71
N CYS A 108 12.60 -7.07 -17.22
CA CYS A 108 13.16 -8.30 -17.82
C CYS A 108 12.82 -8.45 -19.30
N VAL A 109 11.56 -8.21 -19.67
CA VAL A 109 11.13 -8.22 -21.08
C VAL A 109 11.83 -7.10 -21.86
N GLY A 110 12.01 -5.93 -21.25
CA GLY A 110 12.75 -4.81 -21.82
C GLY A 110 14.18 -5.17 -22.19
N TYR A 111 14.94 -5.79 -21.30
CA TYR A 111 16.32 -6.25 -21.61
C TYR A 111 16.32 -7.28 -22.75
N LEU A 112 15.45 -8.29 -22.66
CA LEU A 112 15.35 -9.36 -23.67
C LEU A 112 15.03 -8.86 -25.08
N VAL A 113 14.21 -7.81 -25.21
CA VAL A 113 13.79 -7.28 -26.51
C VAL A 113 14.69 -6.15 -26.97
N ALA A 114 15.07 -5.23 -26.09
CA ALA A 114 15.71 -3.98 -26.48
C ALA A 114 17.19 -4.15 -26.88
N GLU A 115 17.89 -5.15 -26.37
CA GLU A 115 19.27 -5.43 -26.80
C GLU A 115 19.33 -5.98 -28.24
N PRO A 116 18.58 -7.03 -28.62
CA PRO A 116 18.62 -7.53 -29.99
C PRO A 116 17.82 -6.67 -30.98
N PHE A 117 16.78 -5.97 -30.52
CA PHE A 117 15.87 -5.24 -31.41
C PHE A 117 15.30 -3.96 -30.79
N HIS A 118 15.84 -2.81 -31.22
CA HIS A 118 15.36 -1.50 -30.83
C HIS A 118 14.90 -0.66 -32.04
N PRO A 119 13.62 -0.73 -32.44
CA PRO A 119 13.12 0.02 -33.60
C PRO A 119 12.85 1.50 -33.31
N LEU A 120 12.83 1.91 -32.03
CA LEU A 120 12.57 3.29 -31.63
C LEU A 120 13.79 4.17 -31.89
N PHE A 121 13.57 5.49 -31.97
CA PHE A 121 14.63 6.49 -32.17
C PHE A 121 15.52 6.22 -33.41
N GLY A 122 14.91 5.67 -34.46
CA GLY A 122 15.61 5.37 -35.72
C GLY A 122 16.60 4.21 -35.65
N GLY A 123 16.55 3.37 -34.61
CA GLY A 123 17.44 2.21 -34.46
C GLY A 123 18.89 2.58 -34.16
N GLN A 124 19.13 3.80 -33.69
CA GLN A 124 20.48 4.31 -33.39
C GLN A 124 20.99 3.86 -32.02
N ILE A 125 20.10 3.38 -31.15
CA ILE A 125 20.43 2.92 -29.82
C ILE A 125 20.97 1.50 -29.91
N THR A 126 22.22 1.33 -29.48
CA THR A 126 22.92 0.05 -29.59
C THR A 126 23.79 -0.20 -28.38
N GLY A 127 24.13 -1.48 -28.17
CA GLY A 127 25.01 -1.90 -27.10
C GLY A 127 24.25 -2.29 -25.82
N PRO A 128 24.90 -2.17 -24.66
CA PRO A 128 24.36 -2.68 -23.39
C PRO A 128 23.10 -1.88 -22.96
N ALA A 129 22.03 -2.58 -22.53
CA ALA A 129 20.76 -1.98 -22.16
C ALA A 129 20.83 -0.91 -21.06
N ASN A 130 21.75 -1.03 -20.10
CA ASN A 130 22.03 -0.04 -19.05
C ASN A 130 22.42 1.33 -19.65
N SER A 131 23.05 1.34 -20.82
CA SER A 131 23.48 2.57 -21.49
C SER A 131 22.40 3.21 -22.35
N HIS A 132 21.36 2.46 -22.72
CA HIS A 132 20.31 2.91 -23.65
C HIS A 132 19.58 4.16 -23.13
N LEU A 133 19.33 4.26 -21.83
CA LEU A 133 18.65 5.43 -21.27
C LEU A 133 19.46 6.72 -21.47
N GLY A 134 20.79 6.66 -21.36
CA GLY A 134 21.66 7.79 -21.66
C GLY A 134 21.60 8.19 -23.14
N GLN A 135 21.68 7.20 -24.03
CA GLN A 135 21.60 7.42 -25.49
C GLN A 135 20.26 8.04 -25.90
N VAL A 136 19.15 7.60 -25.30
CA VAL A 136 17.81 8.17 -25.56
C VAL A 136 17.78 9.66 -25.20
N GLN A 137 18.42 10.07 -24.10
CA GLN A 137 18.46 11.48 -23.70
C GLN A 137 19.26 12.34 -24.68
N GLU A 138 20.31 11.78 -25.30
CA GLU A 138 21.10 12.47 -26.32
C GLU A 138 20.33 12.64 -27.63
N ILE A 139 19.59 11.61 -28.05
CA ILE A 139 18.82 11.61 -29.30
C ILE A 139 17.52 12.42 -29.15
N ALA A 140 16.85 12.27 -28.02
CA ALA A 140 15.53 12.85 -27.74
C ALA A 140 15.50 13.48 -26.33
N PRO A 141 16.04 14.70 -26.15
CA PRO A 141 16.23 15.31 -24.83
C PRO A 141 14.94 15.54 -24.04
N PHE A 142 13.80 15.66 -24.72
CA PHE A 142 12.49 15.83 -24.07
C PHE A 142 11.76 14.51 -23.79
N PHE A 143 12.27 13.35 -24.23
CA PHE A 143 11.61 12.06 -24.05
C PHE A 143 11.36 11.75 -22.57
N PHE A 144 12.35 11.97 -21.71
CA PHE A 144 12.22 11.70 -20.28
C PHE A 144 11.24 12.64 -19.58
N ALA A 145 11.10 13.89 -20.02
CA ALA A 145 10.09 14.79 -19.46
C ALA A 145 8.67 14.27 -19.74
N PHE A 146 8.42 13.79 -20.96
CA PHE A 146 7.16 13.14 -21.31
C PHE A 146 6.95 11.84 -20.52
N LEU A 147 7.97 10.97 -20.46
CA LEU A 147 7.90 9.70 -19.75
C LEU A 147 7.62 9.90 -18.26
N VAL A 148 8.34 10.79 -17.59
CA VAL A 148 8.13 11.12 -16.17
C VAL A 148 6.73 11.69 -15.96
N THR A 149 6.23 12.54 -16.85
CA THR A 149 4.87 13.09 -16.74
C THR A 149 3.82 11.99 -16.88
N ALA A 150 4.00 11.06 -17.83
CA ALA A 150 3.11 9.93 -18.03
C ALA A 150 3.08 8.99 -16.81
N ILE A 151 4.27 8.63 -16.30
CA ILE A 151 4.41 7.82 -15.08
C ILE A 151 3.79 8.54 -13.88
N ALA A 152 4.08 9.83 -13.70
CA ALA A 152 3.50 10.62 -12.61
C ALA A 152 1.96 10.63 -12.67
N THR A 153 1.38 10.78 -13.86
CA THR A 153 -0.08 10.75 -14.03
C THR A 153 -0.66 9.37 -13.68
N ALA A 154 0.00 8.28 -14.11
CA ALA A 154 -0.42 6.92 -13.78
C ALA A 154 -0.30 6.63 -12.28
N GLU A 155 0.81 7.03 -11.65
CA GLU A 155 1.05 6.89 -10.21
C GLU A 155 0.07 7.74 -9.39
N LEU A 156 -0.30 8.94 -9.86
CA LEU A 156 -1.34 9.74 -9.23
C LEU A 156 -2.70 9.05 -9.32
N GLY A 157 -3.07 8.51 -10.48
CA GLY A 157 -4.31 7.74 -10.65
C GLY A 157 -4.38 6.54 -9.69
N ARG A 158 -3.28 5.78 -9.59
CA ARG A 158 -3.13 4.70 -8.62
C ARG A 158 -3.25 5.19 -7.18
N SER A 159 -2.61 6.32 -6.85
CA SER A 159 -2.66 6.89 -5.50
C SER A 159 -4.08 7.26 -5.07
N ILE A 160 -4.88 7.79 -5.99
CA ILE A 160 -6.28 8.20 -5.73
C ILE A 160 -7.17 6.99 -5.43
N ILE A 161 -6.89 5.83 -6.05
CA ILE A 161 -7.66 4.60 -5.86
C ILE A 161 -7.26 3.90 -4.55
N GLY A 162 -5.96 3.72 -4.33
CA GLY A 162 -5.46 2.88 -3.24
C GLY A 162 -5.29 3.57 -1.89
N TRP A 163 -5.05 4.90 -1.87
CA TRP A 163 -4.69 5.63 -0.65
C TRP A 163 -5.82 6.51 -0.15
N GLU A 164 -5.86 6.67 1.17
CA GLU A 164 -6.70 7.71 1.78
C GLU A 164 -6.15 9.09 1.43
N LYS A 165 -7.06 10.06 1.29
CA LYS A 165 -6.67 11.45 1.03
C LYS A 165 -5.80 11.96 2.18
N PRO A 166 -4.73 12.74 1.91
CA PRO A 166 -3.86 13.26 2.96
C PRO A 166 -4.60 14.05 4.05
N THR A 167 -5.65 14.80 3.68
CA THR A 167 -6.48 15.54 4.63
C THR A 167 -7.21 14.65 5.62
N ASP A 168 -7.73 13.52 5.13
CA ASP A 168 -8.51 12.58 5.94
C ASP A 168 -7.58 11.70 6.76
N ALA A 169 -6.42 11.34 6.20
CA ALA A 169 -5.38 10.61 6.89
C ALA A 169 -4.83 11.40 8.10
N LEU A 170 -4.65 12.71 7.98
CA LEU A 170 -4.17 13.56 9.08
C LEU A 170 -5.12 13.59 10.28
N VAL A 171 -6.44 13.56 10.04
CA VAL A 171 -7.46 13.63 11.09
C VAL A 171 -7.76 12.25 11.68
N LYS A 172 -7.87 11.22 10.83
CA LYS A 172 -8.24 9.86 11.26
C LYS A 172 -7.08 9.07 11.86
N ASN A 173 -5.84 9.40 11.50
CA ASN A 173 -4.66 8.62 11.89
C ASN A 173 -3.84 9.28 13.00
N GLN A 174 -4.35 10.31 13.67
CA GLN A 174 -3.68 10.93 14.82
C GLN A 174 -3.54 9.95 16.01
N GLU A 175 -4.45 8.98 16.12
CA GLU A 175 -4.51 7.99 17.21
C GLU A 175 -4.11 6.56 16.79
N VAL A 176 -3.83 6.33 15.49
CA VAL A 176 -3.42 5.01 15.00
C VAL A 176 -1.92 4.85 15.29
N GLU A 177 -1.58 4.04 16.30
CA GLU A 177 -0.19 3.70 16.64
C GLU A 177 0.55 3.15 15.41
N GLY A 178 1.57 3.87 14.93
CA GLY A 178 2.45 3.40 13.86
C GLY A 178 3.16 4.50 13.06
N LYS A 179 4.15 4.10 12.24
CA LYS A 179 4.96 5.00 11.38
C LYS A 179 4.23 5.47 10.11
N THR A 180 2.90 5.30 10.04
CA THR A 180 2.13 5.27 8.77
C THR A 180 1.10 6.41 8.65
N TRP A 181 1.27 7.49 9.41
CA TRP A 181 0.33 8.61 9.52
C TRP A 181 -0.05 9.29 8.18
N LEU A 182 0.84 9.31 7.16
CA LEU A 182 0.57 9.90 5.83
C LEU A 182 0.33 8.89 4.70
N SER A 183 0.48 7.60 4.93
CA SER A 183 0.53 6.59 3.85
C SER A 183 -0.36 5.39 4.14
N LYS A 184 -1.59 5.68 4.60
CA LYS A 184 -2.61 4.66 4.88
C LYS A 184 -3.37 4.29 3.59
N LEU A 185 -3.49 2.98 3.34
CA LEU A 185 -4.32 2.44 2.27
C LEU A 185 -5.79 2.46 2.69
N ASN A 186 -6.69 2.64 1.72
CA ASN A 186 -8.13 2.57 1.96
C ASN A 186 -8.51 1.22 2.59
N ASP A 187 -9.39 1.23 3.59
CA ASP A 187 -9.74 0.01 4.32
C ASP A 187 -10.39 -1.04 3.41
N ASN A 188 -11.14 -0.60 2.38
CA ASN A 188 -11.79 -1.42 1.35
C ASN A 188 -10.94 -1.68 0.10
N TYR A 189 -9.64 -1.37 0.13
CA TYR A 189 -8.73 -1.60 -1.00
C TYR A 189 -7.96 -2.92 -0.81
N TYR A 190 -7.92 -3.72 -1.88
CA TYR A 190 -7.10 -4.92 -1.95
C TYR A 190 -5.69 -4.52 -2.45
N PRO A 191 -4.61 -4.85 -1.72
CA PRO A 191 -3.25 -4.49 -2.15
C PRO A 191 -2.93 -5.02 -3.55
N GLY A 192 -2.56 -4.12 -4.47
CA GLY A 192 -2.22 -4.41 -5.86
C GLY A 192 -3.40 -4.36 -6.84
N ASP A 193 -4.65 -4.20 -6.37
CA ASP A 193 -5.86 -4.18 -7.20
C ASP A 193 -6.33 -2.76 -7.50
N ILE A 194 -5.89 -2.23 -8.65
CA ILE A 194 -6.28 -0.90 -9.13
C ILE A 194 -7.54 -0.93 -10.02
N GLY A 195 -8.19 -2.09 -10.19
CA GLY A 195 -9.34 -2.25 -11.07
C GLY A 195 -9.02 -2.20 -12.57
N PHE A 196 -7.74 -2.31 -12.96
CA PHE A 196 -7.34 -2.36 -14.37
C PHE A 196 -7.48 -3.78 -14.92
N ASP A 197 -8.62 -4.05 -15.55
CA ASP A 197 -8.88 -5.31 -16.26
C ASP A 197 -9.67 -5.07 -17.56
N PRO A 198 -9.02 -4.57 -18.62
CA PRO A 198 -9.70 -4.29 -19.90
C PRO A 198 -10.15 -5.55 -20.64
N LEU A 199 -9.59 -6.73 -20.32
CA LEU A 199 -9.89 -7.99 -20.98
C LEU A 199 -10.88 -8.86 -20.19
N GLY A 200 -11.28 -8.44 -18.98
CA GLY A 200 -12.21 -9.19 -18.14
C GLY A 200 -11.64 -10.54 -17.69
N LEU A 201 -10.33 -10.64 -17.51
CA LEU A 201 -9.65 -11.88 -17.15
C LEU A 201 -9.64 -12.13 -15.64
N LYS A 202 -10.07 -11.16 -14.83
CA LYS A 202 -10.18 -11.30 -13.38
C LYS A 202 -11.26 -12.33 -13.03
N PRO A 203 -10.92 -13.46 -12.40
CA PRO A 203 -11.91 -14.44 -11.95
C PRO A 203 -12.85 -13.85 -10.90
N SER A 204 -14.12 -14.25 -10.95
CA SER A 204 -15.11 -13.90 -9.94
C SER A 204 -15.02 -14.78 -8.68
N ASP A 205 -14.45 -15.99 -8.82
CA ASP A 205 -14.26 -16.90 -7.70
C ASP A 205 -13.06 -16.48 -6.83
N PRO A 206 -13.23 -16.34 -5.50
CA PRO A 206 -12.16 -15.98 -4.59
C PRO A 206 -10.93 -16.89 -4.62
N ALA A 207 -11.12 -18.21 -4.77
CA ALA A 207 -10.01 -19.15 -4.74
C ALA A 207 -9.19 -19.06 -6.03
N GLU A 208 -9.84 -18.98 -7.18
CA GLU A 208 -9.18 -18.73 -8.47
C GLU A 208 -8.46 -17.37 -8.48
N TYR A 209 -9.05 -16.33 -7.90
CA TYR A 209 -8.39 -15.02 -7.77
C TYR A 209 -7.12 -15.11 -6.92
N ALA A 210 -7.18 -15.80 -5.78
CA ALA A 210 -6.01 -16.03 -4.91
C ALA A 210 -4.90 -16.85 -5.60
N GLU A 211 -5.27 -17.83 -6.44
CA GLU A 211 -4.33 -18.59 -7.25
C GLU A 211 -3.65 -17.70 -8.30
N MET A 212 -4.42 -16.87 -9.01
CA MET A 212 -3.88 -15.95 -10.00
C MET A 212 -2.94 -14.90 -9.37
N GLN A 213 -3.31 -14.38 -8.19
CA GLN A 213 -2.43 -13.50 -7.41
C GLN A 213 -1.14 -14.22 -7.00
N THR A 214 -1.22 -15.48 -6.60
CA THR A 214 -0.03 -16.28 -6.28
C THR A 214 0.87 -16.42 -7.52
N LYS A 215 0.30 -16.69 -8.70
CA LYS A 215 1.05 -16.75 -9.95
C LYS A 215 1.74 -15.42 -10.25
N GLU A 216 1.04 -14.29 -10.14
CA GLU A 216 1.60 -12.96 -10.33
C GLU A 216 2.80 -12.71 -9.40
N LEU A 217 2.64 -13.00 -8.10
CA LEU A 217 3.70 -12.80 -7.11
C LEU A 217 4.93 -13.67 -7.39
N GLN A 218 4.75 -14.94 -7.76
CA GLN A 218 5.89 -15.83 -8.04
C GLN A 218 6.68 -15.39 -9.27
N HIS A 219 6.00 -14.99 -10.35
CA HIS A 219 6.68 -14.42 -11.52
C HIS A 219 7.32 -13.07 -11.20
N GLY A 220 6.66 -12.23 -10.39
CA GLY A 220 7.21 -10.96 -9.93
C GLY A 220 8.49 -11.12 -9.10
N ARG A 221 8.51 -12.06 -8.15
CA ARG A 221 9.70 -12.39 -7.34
C ARG A 221 10.86 -12.92 -8.18
N LEU A 222 10.57 -13.82 -9.11
CA LEU A 222 11.57 -14.31 -10.06
C LEU A 222 12.12 -13.17 -10.91
N ALA A 223 11.25 -12.30 -11.42
CA ALA A 223 11.64 -11.17 -12.23
C ALA A 223 12.46 -10.13 -11.46
N MET A 224 12.16 -9.86 -10.18
CA MET A 224 12.97 -8.98 -9.33
C MET A 224 14.42 -9.46 -9.23
N LEU A 225 14.62 -10.76 -9.00
CA LEU A 225 15.95 -11.36 -8.96
C LEU A 225 16.61 -11.38 -10.35
N GLY A 226 15.84 -11.71 -11.40
CA GLY A 226 16.30 -11.71 -12.77
C GLY A 226 16.78 -10.34 -13.24
N ALA A 227 15.98 -9.31 -13.06
CA ALA A 227 16.32 -7.93 -13.41
C ALA A 227 17.57 -7.45 -12.65
N MET A 228 17.66 -7.73 -11.34
CA MET A 228 18.85 -7.42 -10.56
C MET A 228 20.10 -8.11 -11.12
N GLY A 229 20.00 -9.39 -11.48
CA GLY A 229 21.08 -10.16 -12.09
C GLY A 229 21.53 -9.59 -13.43
N MET A 230 20.57 -9.25 -14.31
CA MET A 230 20.85 -8.64 -15.61
C MET A 230 21.56 -7.30 -15.47
N ILE A 231 21.01 -6.38 -14.66
CA ILE A 231 21.61 -5.07 -14.38
C ILE A 231 23.05 -5.22 -13.88
N ALA A 232 23.27 -6.09 -12.89
CA ALA A 232 24.59 -6.28 -12.28
C ALA A 232 25.59 -6.92 -13.24
N GLN A 233 25.18 -7.94 -13.99
CA GLN A 233 26.04 -8.63 -14.94
C GLN A 233 26.51 -7.67 -16.03
N GLU A 234 25.58 -6.92 -16.63
CA GLU A 234 25.89 -5.98 -17.70
C GLU A 234 26.79 -4.83 -17.20
N GLN A 235 26.57 -4.36 -15.97
CA GLN A 235 27.40 -3.32 -15.35
C GLN A 235 28.85 -3.79 -15.11
N VAL A 236 29.05 -5.07 -14.78
CA VAL A 236 30.37 -5.64 -14.53
C VAL A 236 31.09 -6.01 -15.83
N THR A 237 30.38 -6.58 -16.80
CA THR A 237 30.98 -7.02 -18.07
C THR A 237 31.18 -5.87 -19.07
N GLY A 238 30.31 -4.85 -19.02
CA GLY A 238 30.26 -3.78 -20.02
C GLY A 238 29.83 -4.25 -21.40
N ALA A 239 29.21 -5.43 -21.50
CA ALA A 239 28.77 -6.05 -22.75
C ALA A 239 27.28 -6.42 -22.67
N THR A 240 26.62 -6.57 -23.83
CA THR A 240 25.22 -7.00 -23.89
C THR A 240 25.03 -8.38 -23.28
N LEU A 241 23.83 -8.63 -22.75
CA LEU A 241 23.46 -9.93 -22.20
C LEU A 241 22.90 -10.86 -23.29
N PHE A 242 22.20 -10.28 -24.26
CA PHE A 242 21.54 -10.94 -25.37
C PHE A 242 22.11 -10.51 -26.73
#